data_AF-A0A530Y2R6-F1
#
_entry.id   AF-A0A530Y2R6-F1
#
_cell.length_a   1.000
_cell.length_b   1.000
_cell.length_c   1.000
_cell.angle_alpha   90.00
_cell.angle_beta   90.00
_cell.angle_gamma   90.00
#
_symmetry.space_group_name_H-M   'P 1'
#
loop_
_entity.id
_entity.type
_entity.pdbx_description
1 polymer ?
#
loop_
_entity_poly.entity_id
_entity_poly.type
_entity_poly.pdbx_seq_one_letter_code
_entity_poly.pdbx_strand_id
1 'polypeptide(L)'
;EKTQKAERPPLSRPEREEQGSTLFIDPATRANLELLRTLSGSREGSLFKAIDRTVTGGGARLLADRLMAPLTDPAAIGARLDSVSFFRSETRLCQAVRASLKSVADMPR
;
A
#
# COMPACT_ATOMS: atom_id res chain seq x y z
N GLU A 1 -1.62 -30.90 9.03
CA GLU A 1 -1.75 -29.87 10.08
C GLU A 1 -3.10 -29.16 9.97
N LYS A 2 -3.72 -28.74 11.07
CA LYS A 2 -4.97 -27.94 11.04
C LYS A 2 -4.64 -26.56 11.60
N THR A 3 -4.68 -25.55 10.73
CA THR A 3 -4.04 -24.25 10.98
C THR A 3 -4.81 -23.34 11.93
N GLN A 4 -6.13 -23.47 12.09
CA GLN A 4 -6.91 -22.65 13.04
C GLN A 4 -8.20 -23.37 13.49
N LYS A 5 -8.11 -24.32 14.44
CA LYS A 5 -9.25 -25.19 14.81
C LYS A 5 -10.41 -24.49 15.53
N ALA A 6 -10.17 -23.35 16.18
CA ALA A 6 -11.15 -22.67 17.04
C ALA A 6 -11.19 -21.14 16.85
N GLU A 7 -10.25 -20.59 16.10
CA GLU A 7 -10.20 -19.16 15.81
C GLU A 7 -11.10 -18.84 14.62
N ARG A 8 -11.98 -17.85 14.77
CA ARG A 8 -12.74 -17.26 13.67
C ARG A 8 -12.07 -15.93 13.33
N PRO A 9 -10.99 -15.93 12.51
CA PRO A 9 -10.37 -14.67 12.12
C PRO A 9 -11.42 -13.79 11.43
N PRO A 10 -11.39 -12.47 11.66
CA PRO A 10 -12.32 -11.56 11.00
C PRO A 10 -12.06 -11.59 9.50
N LEU A 11 -12.93 -12.26 8.75
CA LEU A 11 -12.86 -12.26 7.30
C LEU A 11 -13.73 -11.13 6.76
N SER A 12 -13.13 -10.27 5.94
CA SER A 12 -13.89 -9.34 5.12
C SER A 12 -14.75 -10.12 4.13
N ARG A 13 -15.85 -9.50 3.66
CA ARG A 13 -16.68 -10.10 2.62
C ARG A 13 -15.82 -10.33 1.36
N PRO A 14 -15.98 -11.46 0.66
CA PRO A 14 -15.31 -11.66 -0.61
C PRO A 14 -15.73 -10.58 -1.60
N GLU A 15 -14.74 -9.95 -2.22
CA GLU A 15 -14.93 -8.95 -3.27
C GLU A 15 -14.42 -9.52 -4.60
N ARG A 16 -15.13 -9.21 -5.69
CA ARG A 16 -14.70 -9.60 -7.03
C ARG A 16 -13.71 -8.57 -7.54
N GLU A 17 -12.50 -9.02 -7.86
CA GLU A 17 -11.57 -8.21 -8.64
C GLU A 17 -11.96 -8.25 -10.11
N GLU A 18 -12.26 -7.08 -10.68
CA GLU A 18 -12.55 -6.97 -12.11
C GLU A 18 -11.28 -7.13 -12.94
N GLN A 19 -11.38 -7.89 -14.04
CA GLN A 19 -10.26 -8.09 -14.95
C GLN A 19 -9.85 -6.75 -15.55
N GLY A 20 -8.56 -6.41 -15.42
CA GLY A 20 -8.02 -5.16 -15.93
C GLY A 20 -8.21 -3.95 -15.02
N SER A 21 -8.77 -4.10 -13.81
CA SER A 21 -8.84 -3.02 -12.79
C SER A 21 -7.47 -2.54 -12.29
N THR A 22 -6.46 -3.39 -12.45
CA THR A 22 -5.06 -3.07 -12.15
C THR A 22 -4.15 -3.48 -13.29
N LEU A 23 -3.03 -2.77 -13.43
CA LEU A 23 -2.00 -3.09 -14.41
C LEU A 23 -1.37 -4.42 -14.03
N PHE A 24 -1.46 -5.41 -14.92
CA PHE A 24 -0.73 -6.65 -14.77
C PHE A 24 0.77 -6.37 -14.91
N ILE A 25 1.53 -6.70 -13.86
CA ILE A 25 2.99 -6.69 -13.87
C ILE A 25 3.41 -8.11 -13.51
N ASP A 26 4.08 -8.79 -14.43
CA ASP A 26 4.56 -10.14 -14.19
C ASP A 26 5.63 -10.15 -13.08
N PRO A 27 5.87 -11.31 -12.43
CA PRO A 27 6.84 -11.42 -11.34
C PRO A 27 8.27 -10.99 -11.71
N ALA A 28 8.72 -11.25 -12.94
CA ALA A 28 10.08 -10.89 -13.36
C ALA A 28 10.19 -9.37 -13.52
N THR A 29 9.20 -8.71 -14.12
CA THR A 29 9.16 -7.24 -14.21
C THR A 29 9.11 -6.59 -12.82
N ARG A 30 8.32 -7.14 -11.88
CA ARG A 30 8.29 -6.65 -10.48
C ARG A 30 9.66 -6.73 -9.78
N ALA A 31 10.40 -7.81 -10.02
CA ALA A 31 11.74 -8.01 -9.47
C ALA A 31 12.77 -7.09 -10.13
N ASN A 32 12.76 -6.97 -11.46
CA ASN A 32 13.70 -6.14 -12.23
C ASN A 32 13.52 -4.65 -11.96
N LEU A 33 12.29 -4.20 -11.68
CA LEU A 33 12.00 -2.84 -11.23
C LEU A 33 12.32 -2.62 -9.75
N GLU A 34 12.74 -3.67 -9.03
CA GLU A 34 13.07 -3.65 -7.61
C GLU A 34 11.98 -2.96 -6.76
N LEU A 35 10.71 -3.26 -7.05
CA LEU A 35 9.57 -2.51 -6.50
C LEU A 35 9.54 -2.52 -4.98
N LEU A 36 9.67 -3.69 -4.36
CA LEU A 36 9.69 -3.86 -2.90
C LEU A 36 11.07 -4.20 -2.35
N ARG A 37 11.85 -4.97 -3.11
CA ARG A 37 13.19 -5.46 -2.77
C ARG A 37 14.08 -5.40 -4.00
N THR A 38 15.38 -5.24 -3.76
CA THR A 38 16.41 -5.35 -4.78
C THR A 38 16.54 -6.79 -5.30
N LEU A 39 17.27 -6.98 -6.39
CA LEU A 39 17.64 -8.30 -6.94
C LEU A 39 18.45 -9.13 -5.94
N SER A 40 19.18 -8.48 -5.02
CA SER A 40 19.89 -9.13 -3.91
C SER A 40 18.97 -9.47 -2.71
N GLY A 41 17.67 -9.18 -2.79
CA GLY A 41 16.69 -9.43 -1.74
C GLY A 41 16.63 -8.37 -0.63
N SER A 42 17.46 -7.34 -0.71
CA SER A 42 17.50 -6.23 0.25
C SER A 42 16.29 -5.32 0.10
N ARG A 43 15.80 -4.75 1.21
CA ARG A 43 14.86 -3.62 1.14
C ARG A 43 15.61 -2.31 0.84
N GLU A 44 16.84 -2.18 1.31
CA GLU A 44 17.66 -1.01 1.00
C GLU A 44 18.02 -1.00 -0.48
N GLY A 45 17.76 0.12 -1.14
CA GLY A 45 17.90 0.28 -2.59
C GLY A 45 16.62 0.10 -3.40
N SER A 46 15.53 -0.41 -2.82
CA SER A 46 14.27 -0.61 -3.55
C SER A 46 13.47 0.68 -3.75
N LEU A 47 12.59 0.69 -4.76
CA LEU A 47 11.66 1.81 -4.97
C LEU A 47 10.82 2.08 -3.72
N PHE A 48 10.26 1.02 -3.12
CA PHE A 48 9.46 1.13 -1.90
C PHE A 48 10.22 1.82 -0.78
N LYS A 49 11.49 1.48 -0.54
CA LYS A 49 12.30 2.15 0.47
C LYS A 49 12.51 3.64 0.15
N ALA A 50 12.73 3.97 -1.12
CA ALA A 50 12.93 5.35 -1.55
C ALA A 50 11.72 6.24 -1.22
N ILE A 51 10.50 5.73 -1.41
CA ILE A 51 9.26 6.52 -1.30
C ILE A 51 8.47 6.34 0.00
N ASP A 52 8.68 5.24 0.74
CA ASP A 52 7.91 4.99 1.96
C ASP A 52 8.25 6.01 3.05
N ARG A 53 7.29 6.91 3.30
CA ARG A 53 7.29 7.92 4.39
C ARG A 53 6.04 7.78 5.25
N THR A 54 5.41 6.61 5.21
CA THR A 54 4.24 6.31 6.03
C THR A 54 4.61 6.28 7.51
N VAL A 55 3.64 6.53 8.39
CA VAL A 55 3.87 6.60 9.85
C VAL A 55 3.23 5.43 10.59
N THR A 56 2.63 4.47 9.88
CA THR A 56 1.96 3.29 10.42
C THR A 56 2.30 2.05 9.61
N GLY A 57 2.29 0.87 10.24
CA GLY A 57 2.50 -0.40 9.56
C GLY A 57 1.43 -0.69 8.50
N GLY A 58 0.16 -0.39 8.81
CA GLY A 58 -0.95 -0.44 7.85
C GLY A 58 -0.74 0.46 6.62
N GLY A 59 -0.20 1.67 6.81
CA GLY A 59 0.12 2.58 5.71
C GLY A 59 1.23 2.03 4.79
N ALA A 60 2.30 1.49 5.38
CA ALA A 60 3.39 0.87 4.62
C ALA A 60 2.90 -0.33 3.80
N ARG A 61 2.04 -1.17 4.39
CA ARG A 61 1.39 -2.31 3.70
C ARG A 61 0.52 -1.84 2.53
N LEU A 62 -0.35 -0.84 2.76
CA LEU A 62 -1.19 -0.27 1.70
C LEU A 62 -0.36 0.32 0.55
N LEU A 63 0.75 1.00 0.86
CA LEU A 63 1.65 1.54 -0.15
C LEU A 63 2.30 0.43 -0.98
N ALA A 64 2.77 -0.64 -0.34
CA ALA A 64 3.31 -1.81 -1.02
C ALA A 64 2.27 -2.47 -1.94
N ASP A 65 1.05 -2.69 -1.44
CA ASP A 65 -0.07 -3.25 -2.21
C ASP A 65 -0.34 -2.41 -3.47
N ARG A 66 -0.38 -1.08 -3.34
CA ARG A 66 -0.62 -0.14 -4.45
C ARG A 66 0.50 -0.11 -5.48
N LEU A 67 1.76 -0.29 -5.08
CA LEU A 67 2.89 -0.39 -6.02
C LEU A 67 2.82 -1.67 -6.86
N MET A 68 2.35 -2.76 -6.25
CA MET A 68 2.28 -4.07 -6.91
C MET A 68 1.04 -4.21 -7.80
N ALA A 69 -0.01 -3.42 -7.54
CA ALA A 69 -1.25 -3.41 -8.31
C ALA A 69 -1.68 -1.97 -8.67
N PRO A 70 -0.98 -1.31 -9.62
CA PRO A 70 -1.33 0.04 -10.06
C PRO A 70 -2.74 0.06 -10.66
N LEU A 71 -3.52 1.08 -10.35
CA LEU A 71 -4.86 1.25 -10.92
C LEU A 71 -4.79 1.53 -12.43
N THR A 72 -5.81 1.10 -13.16
CA THR A 72 -6.02 1.44 -14.57
C THR A 72 -7.16 2.43 -14.79
N ASP A 73 -8.09 2.54 -13.83
CA ASP A 73 -9.21 3.47 -13.89
C ASP A 73 -8.74 4.92 -13.67
N PRO A 74 -8.86 5.82 -14.67
CA PRO A 74 -8.48 7.22 -14.54
C PRO A 74 -9.23 7.96 -13.44
N ALA A 75 -10.49 7.61 -13.17
CA ALA A 75 -11.28 8.28 -12.12
C ALA A 75 -10.72 7.96 -10.73
N ALA A 76 -10.45 6.68 -10.44
CA ALA A 76 -9.82 6.26 -9.20
C ALA A 76 -8.39 6.79 -9.04
N ILE A 77 -7.63 6.91 -10.13
CA ILE A 77 -6.31 7.57 -10.12
C ILE A 77 -6.46 9.05 -9.76
N GLY A 78 -7.39 9.75 -10.40
CA GLY A 78 -7.72 11.15 -10.14
C GLY A 78 -8.06 11.40 -8.67
N ALA A 79 -8.97 10.61 -8.10
CA ALA A 79 -9.34 10.74 -6.68
C ALA A 79 -8.15 10.59 -5.71
N ARG A 80 -7.18 9.72 -6.03
CA ARG A 80 -5.93 9.61 -5.25
C ARG A 80 -5.05 10.84 -5.42
N LEU A 81 -4.92 11.37 -6.63
CA LEU A 81 -4.14 12.57 -6.90
C LEU A 81 -4.74 13.81 -6.25
N ASP A 82 -6.06 13.94 -6.24
CA ASP A 82 -6.78 15.02 -5.56
C ASP A 82 -6.50 15.00 -4.05
N SER A 83 -6.55 13.82 -3.43
CA SER A 83 -6.21 13.64 -2.03
C SER A 83 -4.77 14.09 -1.73
N VAL A 84 -3.82 13.71 -2.59
CA VAL A 84 -2.41 14.13 -2.45
C VAL A 84 -2.27 15.64 -2.63
N SER A 85 -2.94 16.21 -3.63
CA SER A 85 -2.92 17.65 -3.90
C SER A 85 -3.44 18.45 -2.71
N PHE A 86 -4.56 18.02 -2.13
CA PHE A 86 -5.16 18.64 -0.94
C PHE A 86 -4.20 18.62 0.27
N PHE A 87 -3.61 17.47 0.61
CA PHE A 87 -2.67 17.42 1.74
C PHE A 87 -1.34 18.13 1.46
N ARG A 88 -0.99 18.31 0.19
CA ARG A 88 0.17 19.12 -0.21
C ARG A 88 -0.11 20.62 -0.04
N SER A 89 -1.30 21.10 -0.36
CA SER A 89 -1.69 22.50 -0.12
C SER A 89 -1.90 22.79 1.37
N GLU A 90 -2.49 21.84 2.11
CA GLU A 90 -2.81 21.98 3.53
C GLU A 90 -1.71 21.39 4.44
N THR A 91 -0.50 21.97 4.39
CA THR A 91 0.69 21.39 5.06
C THR A 91 0.51 21.22 6.58
N ARG A 92 -0.14 22.18 7.27
CA ARG A 92 -0.40 22.09 8.72
C ARG A 92 -1.34 20.94 9.06
N LEU A 93 -2.41 20.78 8.27
CA LEU A 93 -3.33 19.67 8.42
C LEU A 93 -2.62 18.33 8.18
N CYS A 94 -1.80 18.24 7.13
CA CYS A 94 -1.00 17.05 6.84
C CYS A 94 -0.10 16.67 8.04
N GLN A 95 0.58 17.64 8.64
CA GLN A 95 1.41 17.40 9.84
C GLN A 95 0.58 16.93 11.04
N ALA A 96 -0.58 17.56 11.30
CA ALA A 96 -1.47 17.17 12.38
C ALA A 96 -1.99 15.73 12.20
N VAL A 97 -2.46 15.39 11.00
CA VAL A 97 -2.94 14.03 10.68
C VAL A 97 -1.81 13.01 10.83
N ARG A 98 -0.60 13.31 10.36
CA ARG A 98 0.57 12.43 10.56
C ARG A 98 0.90 12.22 12.02
N ALA A 99 0.83 13.27 12.85
CA ALA A 99 1.06 13.16 14.29
C ALA A 99 0.03 12.26 14.96
N SER A 100 -1.26 12.44 14.63
CA SER A 100 -2.35 11.60 15.15
C SER A 100 -2.24 10.14 14.71
N LEU A 101 -1.86 9.88 13.45
CA LEU A 101 -1.70 8.52 12.95
C LEU A 101 -0.51 7.80 13.57
N LYS A 102 0.56 8.52 13.93
CA LYS A 102 1.76 7.92 14.55
C LYS A 102 1.47 7.27 15.91
N SER A 103 0.44 7.73 16.63
CA SER A 103 0.03 7.12 17.90
C SER A 103 -0.90 5.91 17.75
N VAL A 104 -1.34 5.60 16.53
CA VAL A 104 -2.26 4.48 16.28
C VAL A 104 -1.46 3.17 16.27
N ALA A 105 -1.93 2.19 17.05
CA ALA A 105 -1.36 0.85 17.04
C ALA A 105 -1.53 0.18 15.67
N ASP A 106 -0.59 -0.69 15.31
CA ASP A 106 -0.71 -1.42 14.05
C ASP A 106 -1.87 -2.42 14.14
N MET A 107 -2.96 -2.12 13.43
CA MET A 107 -4.12 -3.00 13.46
C MET A 107 -3.81 -4.31 12.73
N PRO A 108 -4.12 -5.46 13.35
CA PRO A 108 -4.08 -6.74 12.65
C PRO A 108 -5.13 -6.72 11.53
N ARG A 109 -4.80 -7.36 10.40
CA ARG A 109 -5.78 -7.64 9.34
C ARG A 109 -6.47 -8.96 9.64
#